data_AF-X1MQA1-F1
#
_entry.id   AF-X1MQA1-F1
#
_cell.length_a   1.000
_cell.length_b   1.000
_cell.length_c   1.000
_cell.angle_alpha   90.00
_cell.angle_beta   90.00
_cell.angle_gamma   90.00
#
_symmetry.space_group_name_H-M   'P 1'
#
loop_
_entity.id
_entity.type
_entity.pdbx_description
1 polymer ?
#
loop_
_entity_poly.entity_id
_entity_poly.type
_entity_poly.pdbx_seq_one_letter_code
_entity_poly.pdbx_strand_id
1 'polypeptide(L)'
;AKIKGKDKDYYKKLITFVKDRPGHDRRYAINCNKIKKELSWGRQFDFEEGLGSTIKWYINNQVWVDRVRSGEYKKWMEKNYKSRRIIKL
;
A
#
# COMPACT_ATOMS: atom_id res chain seq x y z
N ALA A 1 -9.76 -10.20 0.65
CA ALA A 1 -10.95 -9.75 -0.12
C ALA A 1 -11.20 -10.73 -1.26
N LYS A 2 -12.35 -11.42 -1.29
CA LYS A 2 -12.73 -12.22 -2.45
C LYS A 2 -13.03 -11.26 -3.59
N ILE A 3 -12.16 -11.26 -4.59
CA ILE A 3 -12.32 -10.48 -5.82
C ILE A 3 -13.60 -10.98 -6.50
N LYS A 4 -14.71 -10.27 -6.31
CA LYS A 4 -15.95 -10.57 -7.01
C LYS A 4 -16.00 -9.71 -8.27
N GLY A 5 -16.02 -10.36 -9.44
CA GLY A 5 -16.54 -9.75 -10.67
C GLY A 5 -15.62 -9.74 -11.90
N LYS A 6 -14.30 -9.99 -11.75
CA LYS A 6 -13.35 -10.06 -12.89
C LYS A 6 -12.24 -11.09 -12.63
N ASP A 7 -11.61 -11.59 -13.68
CA ASP A 7 -10.47 -12.51 -13.59
C ASP A 7 -9.17 -11.79 -13.15
N LYS A 8 -8.12 -12.57 -12.84
CA LYS A 8 -6.82 -12.04 -12.37
C LYS A 8 -6.13 -11.14 -13.41
N ASP A 9 -6.29 -11.43 -14.69
CA ASP A 9 -5.62 -10.68 -15.76
C ASP A 9 -6.25 -9.30 -15.97
N TYR A 10 -7.55 -9.15 -15.70
CA TYR A 10 -8.17 -7.83 -15.59
C TYR A 10 -7.44 -6.95 -14.57
N TYR A 11 -7.21 -7.45 -13.36
CA TYR A 11 -6.57 -6.64 -12.30
C TYR A 11 -5.09 -6.36 -12.56
N LYS A 12 -4.36 -7.30 -13.19
CA LYS A 12 -2.97 -7.05 -13.60
C LYS A 12 -2.85 -5.83 -14.51
N LYS A 13 -3.84 -5.59 -15.39
CA LYS A 13 -3.86 -4.43 -16.30
C LYS A 13 -3.99 -3.08 -15.58
N LEU A 14 -4.42 -3.06 -14.33
CA LEU A 14 -4.49 -1.84 -13.52
C LEU A 14 -3.13 -1.39 -12.97
N ILE A 15 -2.09 -2.24 -13.09
CA ILE A 15 -0.74 -1.97 -12.58
C ILE A 15 0.08 -1.27 -13.68
N THR A 16 0.68 -0.13 -13.34
CA THR A 16 1.65 0.56 -14.21
C THR A 16 3.02 0.57 -13.54
N PHE A 17 4.03 0.02 -14.21
CA PHE A 17 5.41 0.08 -13.74
C PHE A 17 6.03 1.43 -14.10
N VAL A 18 6.75 2.02 -13.15
CA VAL A 18 7.43 3.32 -13.31
C VAL A 18 8.88 3.20 -12.86
N LYS A 19 9.70 4.19 -13.23
CA LYS A 19 11.11 4.27 -12.80
C LYS A 19 11.23 4.10 -11.29
N ASP A 20 12.07 3.15 -10.91
CA ASP A 20 12.34 2.79 -9.51
C ASP A 20 12.86 3.98 -8.70
N ARG A 21 12.70 3.89 -7.38
CA ARG A 21 13.18 4.89 -6.43
C ARG A 21 14.72 4.85 -6.36
N PRO A 22 15.41 6.00 -6.42
CA PRO A 22 16.84 6.07 -6.11
C PRO A 22 17.10 5.56 -4.68
N GLY A 23 18.03 4.61 -4.54
CA GLY A 23 18.35 4.01 -3.23
C GLY A 23 17.26 3.09 -2.67
N HIS A 24 16.56 2.35 -3.52
CA HIS A 24 15.54 1.40 -3.07
C HIS A 24 16.17 0.17 -2.38
N ASP A 25 16.15 0.17 -1.04
CA ASP A 25 16.46 -1.03 -0.26
C ASP A 25 15.43 -2.13 -0.57
N ARG A 26 15.92 -3.25 -1.12
CA ARG A 26 15.04 -4.29 -1.68
C ARG A 26 14.37 -5.17 -0.63
N ARG A 27 14.90 -5.22 0.59
CA ARG A 27 14.42 -6.14 1.62
C ARG A 27 14.63 -5.58 3.01
N TYR A 28 13.52 -5.40 3.72
CA TYR A 28 13.49 -5.26 5.16
C TYR A 28 12.92 -6.53 5.79
N ALA A 29 13.55 -6.99 6.86
CA ALA A 29 13.07 -8.12 7.65
C ALA A 29 13.44 -7.89 9.12
N ILE A 30 12.45 -8.01 10.01
CA ILE A 30 12.62 -7.82 11.44
C ILE A 30 12.40 -9.13 12.17
N ASN A 31 13.28 -9.43 13.11
CA ASN A 31 13.12 -10.54 14.04
C ASN A 31 12.46 -10.04 15.33
N CYS A 32 11.19 -10.40 15.55
CA CYS A 32 10.44 -10.01 16.75
C CYS A 32 10.54 -11.02 17.90
N ASN A 33 11.50 -11.95 17.90
CA ASN A 33 11.57 -13.00 18.92
C ASN A 33 11.78 -12.45 20.34
N LYS A 34 12.52 -11.35 20.49
CA LYS A 34 12.79 -10.74 21.79
C LYS A 34 11.49 -10.30 22.49
N ILE A 35 10.71 -9.45 21.81
CA ILE A 35 9.46 -8.90 22.37
C ILE A 35 8.40 -10.00 22.61
N LYS A 36 8.35 -11.03 21.75
CA LYS A 36 7.47 -12.19 21.95
C LYS A 36 7.80 -12.95 23.23
N LYS A 37 9.09 -13.11 23.54
CA LYS A 37 9.55 -13.85 24.73
C LYS A 37 9.43 -13.02 26.00
N GLU A 38 9.88 -11.78 25.96
CA GLU A 38 10.02 -10.95 27.16
C GLU A 38 8.71 -10.28 27.58
N LEU A 39 7.85 -9.95 26.62
CA LEU A 39 6.60 -9.22 26.87
C LEU A 39 5.35 -10.01 26.47
N SER A 40 5.50 -11.28 26.08
CA SER A 40 4.41 -12.12 25.57
C SER A 40 3.62 -11.47 24.42
N TRP A 41 4.24 -10.56 23.68
CA TRP A 41 3.58 -9.84 22.60
C TRP A 41 3.30 -10.76 21.41
N GLY A 42 2.09 -10.69 20.87
CA GLY A 42 1.67 -11.38 19.65
C GLY A 42 0.93 -10.44 18.71
N ARG A 43 1.01 -10.72 17.40
CA ARG A 43 0.19 -10.02 16.40
C ARG A 43 -1.27 -10.42 16.60
N GLN A 44 -2.18 -9.45 16.64
CA GLN A 44 -3.62 -9.73 16.76
C GLN A 44 -4.28 -10.10 15.43
N PHE A 45 -3.70 -9.66 14.32
CA PHE A 45 -4.21 -9.91 12.97
C PHE A 45 -3.09 -10.45 12.08
N ASP A 46 -3.44 -11.31 11.14
CA ASP A 46 -2.56 -11.62 10.01
C ASP A 46 -2.59 -10.50 8.95
N PHE A 47 -1.82 -10.69 7.87
CA PHE A 47 -1.70 -9.66 6.84
C PHE A 47 -3.00 -9.50 6.05
N GLU A 48 -3.64 -10.61 5.68
CA GLU A 48 -4.86 -10.66 4.89
C GLU A 48 -6.03 -9.99 5.62
N GLU A 49 -6.19 -10.24 6.91
CA GLU A 49 -7.18 -9.63 7.79
C GLU A 49 -6.94 -8.13 7.96
N GLY A 50 -5.70 -7.74 8.27
CA GLY A 50 -5.31 -6.34 8.45
C GLY A 50 -5.50 -5.52 7.17
N LEU A 51 -5.06 -6.05 6.02
CA LEU A 51 -5.22 -5.40 4.72
C LEU A 51 -6.69 -5.30 4.33
N GLY A 52 -7.49 -6.35 4.56
CA GLY A 52 -8.92 -6.34 4.31
C GLY A 52 -9.65 -5.26 5.12
N SER A 53 -9.34 -5.15 6.41
CA SER A 53 -9.89 -4.14 7.31
C SER A 53 -9.47 -2.72 6.90
N THR A 54 -8.21 -2.55 6.48
CA THR A 54 -7.70 -1.28 5.96
C THR A 54 -8.47 -0.83 4.71
N ILE A 55 -8.64 -1.71 3.71
CA ILE A 55 -9.41 -1.39 2.50
C ILE A 55 -10.84 -0.96 2.85
N LYS A 56 -11.51 -1.72 3.73
CA LYS A 56 -12.87 -1.40 4.19
C LYS A 56 -12.93 -0.03 4.87
N TRP A 57 -11.94 0.29 5.70
CA TRP A 57 -11.85 1.59 6.35
C TRP A 57 -11.76 2.73 5.31
N TYR A 58 -10.89 2.62 4.31
CA TYR A 58 -10.77 3.66 3.26
C TYR A 58 -12.07 3.85 2.48
N ILE A 59 -12.77 2.77 2.12
CA ILE A 59 -14.07 2.85 1.43
C ILE A 59 -15.10 3.60 2.30
N ASN A 60 -15.14 3.32 3.60
CA ASN A 60 -16.13 3.88 4.51
C ASN A 60 -15.80 5.30 5.01
N ASN A 61 -14.60 5.83 4.75
CA ASN A 61 -14.13 7.10 5.31
C ASN A 61 -13.75 8.13 4.22
N GLN A 62 -14.52 8.23 3.13
CA GLN A 62 -14.20 9.12 2.01
C GLN A 62 -14.07 10.60 2.41
N VAL A 63 -14.91 11.09 3.33
CA VAL A 63 -14.81 12.48 3.83
C VAL A 63 -13.43 12.76 4.43
N TRP A 64 -12.86 11.80 5.16
CA TRP A 64 -11.51 11.94 5.71
C TRP A 64 -10.47 11.92 4.59
N VAL A 65 -10.59 10.98 3.64
CA VAL A 65 -9.68 10.83 2.50
C VAL A 65 -9.62 12.11 1.66
N ASP A 66 -10.78 12.73 1.38
CA ASP A 66 -10.85 13.94 0.57
C ASP A 66 -10.18 15.14 1.24
N ARG A 67 -10.33 15.26 2.57
CA ARG A 67 -9.68 16.33 3.35
C ARG A 67 -8.16 16.24 3.28
N VAL A 68 -7.59 15.04 3.46
CA VAL A 68 -6.13 14.85 3.49
C VAL A 68 -5.48 14.86 2.09
N ARG A 69 -6.25 14.67 1.02
CA ARG A 69 -5.76 14.67 -0.37
C ARG A 69 -5.75 16.06 -1.03
N SER A 70 -5.77 17.14 -0.25
CA SER A 70 -5.79 18.51 -0.76
C SER A 70 -4.39 19.15 -0.79
N GLY A 71 -4.28 20.29 -1.47
CA GLY A 71 -3.09 21.17 -1.43
C GLY A 71 -1.77 20.46 -1.70
N GLU A 72 -0.95 20.37 -0.66
CA GLU A 72 0.42 19.82 -0.69
C GLU A 72 0.47 18.35 -1.13
N TYR A 73 -0.56 17.55 -0.81
CA TYR A 73 -0.62 16.18 -1.31
C TYR A 73 -0.62 16.15 -2.84
N LYS A 74 -1.47 16.96 -3.48
CA LYS A 74 -1.55 17.01 -4.95
C LYS A 74 -0.26 17.53 -5.57
N LYS A 75 0.34 18.58 -4.99
CA LYS A 75 1.62 19.12 -5.44
C LYS A 75 2.74 18.08 -5.36
N TRP A 76 2.79 17.31 -4.29
CA TRP A 76 3.77 16.22 -4.14
C TRP A 76 3.54 15.11 -5.16
N MET A 77 2.27 14.70 -5.39
CA MET A 77 1.93 13.69 -6.39
C MET A 77 2.42 14.11 -7.79
N GLU A 78 2.19 15.36 -8.18
CA GLU A 78 2.69 15.92 -9.43
C GLU A 78 4.23 15.88 -9.47
N LYS A 79 4.90 16.42 -8.44
CA LYS A 79 6.36 16.48 -8.38
C LYS A 79 7.01 15.09 -8.48
N ASN A 80 6.43 14.08 -7.82
CA ASN A 80 7.03 12.76 -7.68
C ASN A 80 6.65 11.79 -8.80
N TYR A 81 5.48 11.96 -9.44
CA TYR A 81 4.97 11.00 -10.43
C TYR A 81 4.74 11.57 -11.83
N LYS A 82 4.47 12.87 -12.02
CA LYS A 82 4.11 13.44 -13.34
C LYS A 82 5.15 13.16 -14.43
N SER A 83 6.43 13.29 -14.09
CA SER A 83 7.56 13.06 -15.00
C SER A 83 8.26 11.72 -14.79
N ARG A 84 7.72 10.83 -13.93
CA ARG A 84 8.32 9.51 -13.74
C ARG A 84 8.11 8.67 -14.99
N ARG A 85 9.22 8.21 -15.57
CA ARG A 85 9.22 7.37 -16.76
C ARG A 85 8.43 6.07 -16.52
N ILE A 86 7.45 5.80 -17.37
CA ILE A 86 6.74 4.50 -17.42
C ILE A 86 7.68 3.44 -17.99
N ILE A 87 7.67 2.24 -17.40
CA ILE A 87 8.44 1.09 -17.84
C ILE A 87 7.45 0.08 -18.44
N LYS A 88 7.72 -0.38 -19.66
CA LYS A 88 7.03 -1.57 -20.21
C LYS A 88 7.80 -2.80 -19.77
N LEU A 89 7.08 -3.80 -19.24
CA LEU A 89 7.58 -5.16 -19.06
C LEU A 89 7.39 -5.96 -20.34
#